data_AF-A0A7G6Z7E6-F1
#
_entry.id   AF-A0A7G6Z7E6-F1
#
_cell.length_a   1.000
_cell.length_b   1.000
_cell.length_c   1.000
_cell.angle_alpha   90.00
_cell.angle_beta   90.00
_cell.angle_gamma   90.00
#
_symmetry.space_group_name_H-M   'P 1'
#
loop_
_entity.id
_entity.type
_entity.pdbx_description
1 polymer ?
#
loop_
_entity_poly.entity_id
_entity_poly.type
_entity_poly.pdbx_seq_one_letter_code
_entity_poly.pdbx_strand_id
1 'polypeptide(L)'
;MCSTARQVIPDPMTPCPRSAMIRILIVDDHTAFTELLTDALDREPDLVTVGSTDSGRRGIGLCRELNPDLVVLYTAGRRWHPAESRS
;
A
#
# COMPACT_ATOMS: atom_id res chain seq x y z
N MET A 1 -13.49 -11.61 25.17
CA MET A 1 -13.86 -10.48 24.30
C MET A 1 -12.65 -10.11 23.46
N CYS A 2 -12.53 -10.66 22.25
CA CYS A 2 -11.46 -10.29 21.32
C CYS A 2 -12.12 -10.16 19.96
N SER A 3 -12.33 -8.92 19.52
CA SER A 3 -12.96 -8.63 18.23
C SER A 3 -12.01 -9.05 17.12
N THR A 4 -12.34 -10.13 16.41
CA THR A 4 -11.71 -10.51 15.15
C THR A 4 -12.03 -9.40 14.15
N ALA A 5 -11.05 -8.54 13.86
CA ALA A 5 -11.16 -7.54 12.81
C ALA A 5 -11.48 -8.26 11.48
N ARG A 6 -12.77 -8.25 11.13
CA ARG A 6 -13.29 -8.85 9.92
C ARG A 6 -12.87 -7.95 8.77
N GLN A 7 -11.99 -8.45 7.92
CA GLN A 7 -11.55 -7.72 6.73
C GLN A 7 -12.79 -7.46 5.85
N VAL A 8 -13.21 -6.20 5.79
CA VAL A 8 -14.19 -5.73 4.82
C VAL A 8 -13.40 -5.50 3.54
N ILE A 9 -13.56 -6.37 2.55
CA ILE A 9 -13.14 -6.05 1.19
C ILE A 9 -14.26 -5.14 0.66
N PRO A 10 -14.01 -3.86 0.41
CA PRO A 10 -15.02 -2.99 -0.18
C PRO A 10 -15.47 -3.55 -1.52
N ASP A 11 -16.77 -3.42 -1.82
CA ASP A 11 -17.33 -3.83 -3.11
C ASP A 11 -16.61 -3.07 -4.24
N PRO A 12 -16.07 -3.77 -5.26
CA PRO A 12 -15.31 -3.16 -6.35
C PRO A 12 -16.08 -2.09 -7.14
N MET A 13 -17.41 -2.01 -6.99
CA MET A 13 -18.27 -1.05 -7.68
C MET A 13 -18.84 0.07 -6.79
N THR A 14 -18.50 0.12 -5.50
CA THR A 14 -18.90 1.27 -4.67
C THR A 14 -17.96 2.44 -4.97
N PRO A 15 -18.44 3.56 -5.56
CA PRO A 15 -17.60 4.74 -5.66
C PRO A 15 -17.29 5.19 -4.23
N CYS A 16 -16.00 5.18 -3.87
CA CYS A 16 -15.53 5.84 -2.67
C CYS A 16 -16.12 7.27 -2.70
N PRO A 17 -16.66 7.80 -1.59
CA PRO A 17 -17.15 9.17 -1.58
C PRO A 17 -16.05 10.03 -2.21
N ARG A 18 -16.40 10.76 -3.29
CA ARG A 18 -15.51 11.47 -4.23
C ARG A 18 -14.69 12.62 -3.58
N SER A 19 -14.41 12.51 -2.29
CA SER A 19 -13.82 13.48 -1.39
C SER A 19 -12.78 12.86 -0.43
N ALA A 20 -12.58 11.54 -0.40
CA ALA A 20 -11.55 10.92 0.45
C ALA A 20 -10.34 10.57 -0.41
N MET A 21 -9.20 11.24 -0.17
CA MET A 21 -7.94 10.91 -0.84
C MET A 21 -7.53 9.48 -0.49
N ILE A 22 -7.21 8.67 -1.50
CA ILE A 22 -6.71 7.31 -1.35
C ILE A 22 -5.23 7.36 -0.99
N ARG A 23 -4.89 6.82 0.17
CA ARG A 23 -3.54 6.82 0.74
C ARG A 23 -2.75 5.61 0.27
N ILE A 24 -1.66 5.83 -0.44
CA ILE A 24 -0.88 4.78 -1.10
C ILE A 24 0.48 4.63 -0.43
N LEU A 25 0.86 3.40 -0.09
CA LEU A 25 2.22 3.02 0.32
C LEU A 25 2.89 2.24 -0.81
N ILE A 26 4.07 2.66 -1.24
CA ILE A 26 4.85 1.98 -2.28
C ILE A 26 5.93 1.10 -1.63
N VAL A 27 6.02 -0.16 -2.06
CA VAL A 27 7.04 -1.11 -1.64
C VAL A 27 7.79 -1.61 -2.89
N ASP A 28 8.93 -1.01 -3.20
CA ASP A 28 9.73 -1.31 -4.39
C ASP A 28 11.22 -1.02 -4.12
N ASP A 29 12.10 -1.96 -4.49
CA ASP A 29 13.55 -1.84 -4.38
C ASP A 29 14.21 -1.05 -5.54
N HIS A 30 13.41 -0.56 -6.49
CA HIS A 30 13.85 0.27 -7.62
C HIS A 30 13.52 1.75 -7.36
N THR A 31 14.51 2.51 -6.90
CA THR A 31 14.36 3.94 -6.56
C THR A 31 13.80 4.77 -7.72
N ALA A 32 14.34 4.62 -8.93
CA ALA A 32 13.89 5.40 -10.09
C ALA A 32 12.41 5.14 -10.43
N PHE A 33 11.94 3.90 -10.30
CA PHE A 33 10.53 3.58 -10.54
C PHE A 33 9.64 4.12 -9.40
N THR A 34 10.10 4.02 -8.16
CA THR A 34 9.40 4.56 -6.98
C THR A 34 9.18 6.07 -7.12
N GLU A 35 10.20 6.81 -7.53
CA GLU A 35 10.11 8.26 -7.76
C GLU A 35 9.10 8.57 -8.86
N LEU A 36 9.24 7.93 -10.03
CA LEU A 36 8.31 8.13 -11.16
C LEU A 36 6.86 7.80 -10.80
N LEU A 37 6.63 6.72 -10.05
CA LEU A 37 5.30 6.30 -9.63
C LEU A 37 4.71 7.27 -8.61
N THR A 38 5.49 7.69 -7.62
CA THR A 38 5.08 8.71 -6.63
C THR A 38 4.65 9.99 -7.35
N ASP A 39 5.49 10.46 -8.26
CA ASP A 39 5.24 11.64 -9.08
C ASP A 39 3.95 11.53 -9.92
N ALA A 40 3.67 10.34 -10.47
CA ALA A 40 2.48 10.11 -11.26
C ALA A 40 1.21 10.08 -10.38
N LEU A 41 1.28 9.41 -9.23
CA LEU A 41 0.15 9.29 -8.29
C LEU A 41 -0.19 10.63 -7.65
N ASP A 42 0.80 11.41 -7.24
CA ASP A 42 0.58 12.71 -6.58
C ASP A 42 0.04 13.79 -7.54
N ARG A 43 0.02 13.52 -8.86
CA ARG A 43 -0.67 14.37 -9.86
C ARG A 43 -2.16 14.09 -9.94
N GLU A 44 -2.63 12.96 -9.44
CA GLU A 44 -4.06 12.63 -9.40
C GLU A 44 -4.72 13.28 -8.17
N PRO A 45 -5.84 13.99 -8.34
CA PRO A 45 -6.43 14.82 -7.28
C PRO A 45 -7.04 14.02 -6.11
N ASP A 46 -7.26 12.73 -6.30
CA ASP A 46 -7.86 11.81 -5.32
C ASP A 46 -6.86 10.78 -4.78
N LEU A 47 -5.58 10.87 -5.13
CA LEU A 47 -4.53 9.97 -4.65
C LEU A 47 -3.46 10.74 -3.86
N VAL A 48 -2.82 10.06 -2.91
CA VAL A 48 -1.66 10.59 -2.19
C VAL A 48 -0.71 9.48 -1.80
N THR A 49 0.56 9.66 -2.11
CA THR A 49 1.61 8.77 -1.61
C THR A 49 1.95 9.12 -0.16
N VAL A 50 1.67 8.21 0.77
CA VAL A 50 1.93 8.43 2.21
C VAL A 50 3.31 7.94 2.65
N GLY A 51 3.99 7.17 1.82
CA GLY A 51 5.36 6.73 2.06
C GLY A 51 5.85 5.73 1.01
N SER A 52 7.14 5.44 1.07
CA SER A 52 7.78 4.40 0.23
C SER A 52 8.84 3.63 1.02
N THR A 53 9.10 2.39 0.61
CA THR A 53 10.19 1.58 1.17
C THR A 53 10.66 0.53 0.16
N ASP A 54 11.94 0.16 0.25
CA ASP A 54 12.59 -0.91 -0.51
C ASP A 54 12.36 -2.32 0.06
N SER A 55 11.66 -2.45 1.18
CA SER A 55 11.61 -3.69 1.94
C SER A 55 10.19 -4.04 2.34
N GLY A 56 9.72 -5.23 1.94
CA GLY A 56 8.41 -5.74 2.38
C GLY A 56 8.27 -5.82 3.90
N ARG A 57 9.34 -6.15 4.64
CA ARG A 57 9.31 -6.20 6.11
C ARG A 57 9.10 -4.81 6.71
N ARG A 58 9.80 -3.79 6.21
CA ARG A 58 9.58 -2.39 6.64
C ARG A 58 8.19 -1.91 6.21
N GLY A 59 7.73 -2.33 5.04
CA GLY A 59 6.39 -2.06 4.52
C GLY A 59 5.29 -2.49 5.49
N ILE A 60 5.40 -3.67 6.11
CA ILE A 60 4.45 -4.11 7.13
C ILE A 60 4.40 -3.16 8.34
N GLY A 61 5.56 -2.66 8.78
CA GLY A 61 5.63 -1.66 9.85
C GLY A 61 4.96 -0.35 9.45
N LEU A 62 5.30 0.15 8.26
CA LEU A 62 4.73 1.36 7.69
C LEU A 62 3.23 1.26 7.45
N CYS A 63 2.68 0.09 7.11
CA CYS A 63 1.24 -0.11 7.03
C CYS A 63 0.53 0.19 8.37
N ARG A 64 1.14 -0.23 9.49
CA ARG A 64 0.55 0.01 10.82
C ARG A 64 0.69 1.47 11.26
N GLU A 65 1.77 2.12 10.86
CA GLU A 65 2.05 3.51 11.22
C GLU A 65 1.27 4.51 10.36
N LEU A 66 1.24 4.29 9.04
CA LEU A 66 0.69 5.23 8.06
C LEU A 66 -0.76 4.92 7.68
N ASN A 67 -1.27 3.74 8.02
CA ASN A 67 -2.62 3.28 7.72
C ASN A 67 -3.03 3.58 6.26
N PRO A 68 -2.30 3.04 5.25
CA PRO A 68 -2.62 3.25 3.85
C PRO A 68 -3.88 2.49 3.43
N ASP A 69 -4.60 3.01 2.44
CA ASP A 69 -5.76 2.37 1.82
C ASP A 69 -5.34 1.33 0.77
N LEU A 70 -4.19 1.56 0.13
CA LEU A 70 -3.62 0.72 -0.92
C LEU A 70 -2.12 0.54 -0.70
N VAL A 71 -1.62 -0.68 -0.93
CA VAL A 71 -0.18 -0.95 -1.01
C VAL A 71 0.17 -1.37 -2.43
N VAL A 72 1.08 -0.64 -3.06
CA VAL A 72 1.69 -1.07 -4.33
C VAL A 72 2.97 -1.82 -3.99
N LEU A 73 3.06 -3.07 -4.41
CA LEU A 73 4.18 -3.94 -4.10
C LEU A 73 4.82 -4.45 -5.38
N TYR A 74 6.10 -4.21 -5.54
CA TYR A 74 6.92 -4.81 -6.58
C TYR A 74 7.68 -6.02 -6.03
N THR A 75 7.53 -7.15 -6.71
CA THR A 75 8.30 -8.36 -6.40
C THR A 75 9.13 -8.72 -7.62
N ALA A 76 10.42 -8.38 -7.60
CA ALA A 76 11.36 -8.83 -8.63
C ALA A 76 11.49 -10.37 -8.57
N GLY A 77 10.71 -11.10 -9.38
CA GLY A 77 10.89 -12.52 -9.72
C GLY A 77 10.96 -13.57 -8.59
N ARG A 78 10.94 -13.17 -7.31
CA ARG A 78 10.91 -14.08 -6.17
C ARG A 78 9.48 -14.53 -5.93
N ARG A 79 9.28 -15.85 -5.86
CA ARG A 79 7.99 -16.44 -5.50
C ARG A 79 7.58 -15.92 -4.12
N TRP A 80 6.48 -15.19 -4.06
CA TRP A 80 5.87 -14.75 -2.80
C TRP A 80 5.51 -15.99 -1.96
N HIS A 81 6.17 -16.16 -0.81
CA HIS A 81 5.86 -17.18 0.17
C HIS A 81 5.10 -16.55 1.35
N PRO A 82 3.79 -16.85 1.53
CA PRO A 82 2.95 -16.21 2.57
C PRO A 82 3.47 -16.38 4.00
N ALA A 83 4.33 -17.37 4.25
CA ALA A 83 4.82 -17.74 5.58
C ALA A 83 5.83 -16.73 6.18
N GLU A 84 6.45 -15.87 5.37
CA GLU A 84 7.49 -14.93 5.83
C GLU A 84 6.93 -13.64 6.45
N SER A 85 5.60 -13.49 6.46
CA SER A 85 4.89 -12.34 7.04
C SER A 85 4.70 -12.42 8.57
N ARG A 86 5.17 -13.51 9.21
CA ARG A 86 5.14 -13.74 10.65
C ARG A 86 6.57 -13.86 11.21
N SER A 87 7.20 -12.73 11.47
CA SER A 87 8.35 -12.62 12.38
C SER A 87 8.47 -11.18 12.88
#